data_AF-S2EC12-F1
#
_entry.id   AF-S2EC12-F1
#
_cell.length_a   1.000
_cell.length_b   1.000
_cell.length_c   1.000
_cell.angle_alpha   90.00
_cell.angle_beta   90.00
_cell.angle_gamma   90.00
#
_symmetry.space_group_name_H-M   'P 1'
#
loop_
_entity.id
_entity.type
_entity.pdbx_description
1 polymer ?
#
loop_
_entity_poly.entity_id
_entity_poly.type
_entity_poly.pdbx_seq_one_letter_code
_entity_poly.pdbx_strand_id
1 'polypeptide(L)'
;MAFLTLDHVRGRKAEGHSTSFSGDKLWRHLRKKYHPPGYQVLCWNCNVLKYRNEPVDHSSKYSAMWARSNNIKLKNKVLTHYSDGIIACKCCGFNDILALGLDHISGKKTHGHSKRMTSSRLYSNLIKEKLPPGYQVFCYNCNGAKGRNPKCPHEMN
;
A
#
# COMPACT_ATOMS: atom_id res chain seq x y z
N MET A 1 9.31 -9.73 -13.21
CA MET A 1 8.29 -8.64 -13.20
C MET A 1 7.39 -8.61 -11.96
N ALA A 2 7.54 -9.50 -10.96
CA ALA A 2 6.52 -9.70 -9.92
C ALA A 2 6.22 -8.48 -9.02
N PHE A 3 7.16 -7.53 -8.89
CA PHE A 3 6.97 -6.32 -8.08
C PHE A 3 6.85 -5.03 -8.88
N LEU A 4 7.15 -5.06 -10.18
CA LEU A 4 7.28 -3.85 -11.00
C LEU A 4 5.93 -3.39 -11.57
N THR A 5 5.76 -2.08 -11.62
CA THR A 5 4.58 -1.39 -12.17
C THR A 5 5.00 -0.20 -13.00
N LEU A 6 4.17 0.16 -13.98
CA LEU A 6 4.28 1.44 -14.68
C LEU A 6 3.68 2.54 -13.81
N ASP A 7 4.41 3.64 -13.71
CA ASP A 7 4.02 4.86 -13.03
C ASP A 7 4.08 6.06 -13.98
N HIS A 8 3.13 6.98 -13.82
CA HIS A 8 3.14 8.28 -14.51
C HIS A 8 4.05 9.22 -13.70
N VAL A 9 5.15 9.69 -14.29
CA VAL A 9 6.17 10.49 -13.60
C VAL A 9 5.53 11.72 -12.95
N ARG A 10 4.63 12.41 -13.66
CA ARG A 10 3.92 13.62 -13.19
C ARG A 10 2.45 13.36 -12.80
N GLY A 11 2.10 12.09 -12.58
CA GLY A 11 0.74 11.67 -12.29
C GLY A 11 -0.17 11.62 -13.52
N ARG A 12 -1.31 10.93 -13.38
CA ARG A 12 -2.21 10.62 -14.51
C ARG A 12 -2.75 11.84 -15.23
N LYS A 13 -3.10 12.89 -14.48
CA LYS A 13 -3.70 14.11 -15.01
C LYS A 13 -2.76 14.85 -15.96
N ALA A 14 -1.46 14.89 -15.65
CA ALA A 14 -0.45 15.52 -16.51
C ALA A 14 -0.34 14.81 -17.86
N GLU A 15 -0.58 13.50 -17.89
CA GLU A 15 -0.58 12.67 -19.09
C GLU A 15 -1.97 12.56 -19.76
N GLY A 16 -2.95 13.35 -19.32
CA GLY A 16 -4.31 13.33 -19.87
C GLY A 16 -5.10 12.04 -19.57
N HIS A 17 -4.66 11.24 -18.61
CA HIS A 17 -5.29 9.98 -18.25
C HIS A 17 -6.28 10.12 -17.10
N SER A 18 -7.47 9.54 -17.26
CA SER A 18 -8.48 9.50 -16.21
C SER A 18 -8.13 8.47 -15.12
N THR A 19 -8.86 8.52 -14.00
CA THR A 19 -8.79 7.47 -12.96
C THR A 19 -9.31 6.11 -13.46
N SER A 20 -10.20 6.10 -14.45
CA SER A 20 -10.71 4.90 -15.14
C SER A 20 -9.76 4.35 -16.21
N PHE A 21 -8.61 5.01 -16.44
CA PHE A 21 -7.57 4.53 -17.33
C PHE A 21 -6.80 3.38 -16.65
N SER A 22 -7.15 2.16 -17.04
CA SER A 22 -6.62 0.92 -16.47
C SER A 22 -5.22 0.60 -16.97
N GLY A 23 -4.53 -0.31 -16.28
CA GLY A 23 -3.18 -0.73 -16.64
C GLY A 23 -3.08 -1.34 -18.05
N ASP A 24 -4.09 -2.10 -18.48
CA ASP A 24 -4.15 -2.67 -19.84
C ASP A 24 -4.30 -1.59 -20.92
N LYS A 25 -5.03 -0.51 -20.65
CA LYS A 25 -5.14 0.64 -21.55
C LYS A 25 -3.80 1.38 -21.64
N LEU A 26 -3.11 1.51 -20.51
CA LEU A 26 -1.78 2.11 -20.46
C LEU A 26 -0.77 1.34 -21.30
N TRP A 27 -0.70 0.02 -21.15
CA TRP A 27 0.19 -0.80 -21.97
C TRP A 27 -0.08 -0.65 -23.47
N ARG A 28 -1.36 -0.69 -23.88
CA ARG A 28 -1.75 -0.48 -25.28
C ARG A 28 -1.38 0.91 -25.79
N HIS A 29 -1.55 1.94 -24.97
CA HIS A 29 -1.15 3.31 -25.29
C HIS A 29 0.35 3.43 -25.53
N LEU A 30 1.17 2.95 -24.59
CA LEU A 30 2.63 3.03 -24.69
C LEU A 30 3.15 2.32 -25.94
N ARG A 31 2.61 1.13 -26.25
CA ARG A 31 2.97 0.40 -27.47
C ARG A 31 2.58 1.16 -28.73
N LYS A 32 1.36 1.71 -28.80
CA LYS A 32 0.87 2.47 -29.96
C LYS A 32 1.68 3.76 -30.21
N LYS A 33 2.21 4.37 -29.16
CA LYS A 33 2.97 5.63 -29.24
C LYS A 33 4.49 5.44 -29.22
N TYR A 34 4.98 4.22 -29.37
CA TYR A 34 6.42 3.91 -29.35
C TYR A 34 7.14 4.40 -28.08
N HIS A 35 6.54 4.14 -26.91
CA HIS A 35 7.10 4.43 -25.59
C HIS A 35 7.44 5.92 -25.37
N PRO A 36 6.43 6.81 -25.36
CA PRO A 36 6.67 8.23 -25.11
C PRO A 36 7.28 8.46 -23.71
N PRO A 37 7.97 9.60 -23.49
CA PRO A 37 8.44 9.98 -22.16
C PRO A 37 7.26 10.25 -21.21
N GLY A 38 7.55 10.45 -19.92
CA GLY A 38 6.52 10.71 -18.89
C GLY A 38 6.12 9.49 -18.06
N TYR A 39 6.75 8.35 -18.31
CA TYR A 39 6.51 7.10 -17.60
C TYR A 39 7.81 6.54 -17.03
N GLN A 40 7.69 5.85 -15.90
CA GLN A 40 8.80 5.16 -15.25
C GLN A 40 8.35 3.80 -14.71
N VAL A 41 9.31 2.92 -14.48
CA VAL A 41 9.06 1.61 -13.86
C VAL A 41 9.46 1.68 -12.40
N LEU A 42 8.50 1.44 -11.51
CA LEU A 42 8.72 1.41 -10.06
C LEU A 42 8.17 0.12 -9.48
N CYS A 43 8.81 -0.41 -8.43
CA CYS A 43 8.15 -1.40 -7.59
C CYS A 43 7.01 -0.77 -6.78
N TRP A 44 6.10 -1.57 -6.20
CA TRP A 44 4.96 -1.02 -5.47
C TRP A 44 5.39 -0.26 -4.22
N ASN A 45 6.46 -0.69 -3.55
CA ASN A 45 7.02 0.08 -2.43
C ASN A 45 7.45 1.48 -2.90
N CYS A 46 8.28 1.56 -3.94
CA CYS A 46 8.75 2.84 -4.47
C CYS A 46 7.61 3.72 -5.00
N ASN A 47 6.62 3.14 -5.66
CA ASN A 47 5.44 3.86 -6.14
C ASN A 47 4.65 4.46 -4.96
N VAL A 48 4.43 3.68 -3.89
CA VAL A 48 3.77 4.14 -2.67
C VAL A 48 4.57 5.23 -1.98
N LEU A 49 5.89 5.07 -1.87
CA LEU A 49 6.77 6.07 -1.24
C LEU A 49 6.79 7.38 -2.02
N LYS A 50 6.87 7.32 -3.35
CA LYS A 50 6.77 8.50 -4.22
C LYS A 50 5.50 9.29 -3.88
N TYR A 51 4.34 8.64 -3.94
CA TYR A 51 3.06 9.30 -3.68
C TYR A 51 2.92 9.80 -2.23
N ARG A 52 3.41 9.04 -1.24
CA ARG A 52 3.25 9.42 0.18
C ARG A 52 4.22 10.49 0.64
N ASN A 53 5.36 10.64 -0.03
CA ASN A 53 6.35 11.67 0.25
C ASN A 53 6.16 12.94 -0.59
N GLU A 54 5.24 12.93 -1.56
CA GLU A 54 4.88 14.14 -2.28
C GLU A 54 4.33 15.19 -1.30
N PRO A 55 4.79 16.46 -1.39
CA PRO A 55 4.26 17.52 -0.55
C PRO A 55 2.80 17.78 -0.92
N VAL A 56 1.92 17.77 0.09
CA VAL A 56 0.49 18.01 -0.09
C VAL A 56 0.08 19.14 0.84
N ASP A 57 -0.67 20.11 0.30
CA ASP A 57 -1.32 21.11 1.14
C ASP A 57 -2.43 20.44 1.98
N HIS A 58 -2.37 20.70 3.27
CA HIS A 58 -3.09 19.97 4.27
C HIS A 58 -4.02 20.94 4.99
N SER A 59 -5.33 20.61 5.00
CA SER A 59 -6.29 21.41 5.76
C SER A 59 -5.79 21.68 7.18
N SER A 60 -5.78 22.95 7.55
CA SER A 60 -5.40 23.46 8.89
C SER A 60 -6.52 23.33 9.91
N LYS A 61 -7.70 22.81 9.52
CA LYS A 61 -8.79 22.52 10.46
C LYS A 61 -8.30 21.54 11.52
N TYR A 62 -8.51 21.89 12.79
CA TYR A 62 -8.09 21.06 13.93
C TYR A 62 -8.56 19.60 13.82
N SER A 63 -9.81 19.36 13.42
CA SER A 63 -10.35 18.01 13.24
C SER A 63 -9.59 17.19 12.19
N ALA A 64 -9.18 17.82 11.09
CA ALA A 64 -8.37 17.18 10.04
C ALA A 64 -6.94 16.91 10.53
N MET A 65 -6.33 17.86 11.23
CA MET A 65 -5.02 17.67 11.87
C MET A 65 -5.03 16.52 12.87
N TRP A 66 -6.03 16.50 13.75
CA TRP A 66 -6.21 15.44 14.74
C TRP A 66 -6.41 14.08 14.08
N ALA A 67 -7.25 14.00 13.03
CA ALA A 67 -7.47 12.75 12.30
C ALA A 67 -6.17 12.21 11.67
N ARG A 68 -5.35 13.08 11.07
CA ARG A 68 -4.03 12.68 10.52
C ARG A 68 -3.11 12.14 11.62
N SER A 69 -2.94 12.89 12.70
CA SER A 69 -2.11 12.49 13.85
C SER A 69 -2.60 11.20 14.48
N ASN A 70 -3.92 11.03 14.63
CA ASN A 70 -4.51 9.82 15.17
C ASN A 70 -4.29 8.61 14.24
N ASN A 71 -4.43 8.78 12.91
CA ASN A 71 -4.16 7.70 11.96
C ASN A 71 -2.71 7.22 12.02
N ILE A 72 -1.75 8.13 12.22
CA ILE A 72 -0.33 7.78 12.42
C ILE A 72 -0.14 6.99 13.72
N LYS A 73 -0.75 7.41 14.82
CA LYS A 73 -0.69 6.71 16.11
C LYS A 73 -1.30 5.30 16.03
N LEU A 74 -2.48 5.17 15.41
CA LEU A 74 -3.15 3.90 15.19
C LEU A 74 -2.27 2.95 14.36
N LYS A 75 -1.70 3.45 13.25
CA LYS A 75 -0.83 2.66 12.38
C LYS A 75 0.40 2.17 13.14
N ASN A 76 1.11 3.04 13.84
CA ASN A 76 2.28 2.67 14.63
C ASN A 76 1.92 1.57 15.65
N LYS A 77 0.91 1.81 16.50
CA LYS A 77 0.50 0.85 17.53
C LYS A 77 0.18 -0.54 16.96
N VAL A 78 -0.58 -0.58 15.87
CA VAL A 78 -0.99 -1.83 15.24
C VAL A 78 0.19 -2.53 14.59
N LEU A 79 1.03 -1.81 13.82
CA LEU A 79 2.17 -2.44 13.16
C LEU A 79 3.20 -2.96 14.17
N THR A 80 3.52 -2.19 15.23
CA THR A 80 4.41 -2.64 16.30
C THR A 80 3.93 -3.95 16.93
N HIS A 81 2.62 -4.10 17.18
CA HIS A 81 2.07 -5.32 17.75
C HIS A 81 2.23 -6.52 16.82
N TYR A 82 1.83 -6.40 15.55
CA TYR A 82 1.88 -7.51 14.59
C TYR A 82 3.26 -7.72 13.93
N SER A 83 4.28 -7.03 14.43
CA SER A 83 5.68 -7.16 14.01
C SER A 83 6.62 -7.45 15.18
N ASP A 84 6.08 -7.89 16.32
CA ASP A 84 6.84 -8.24 17.53
C ASP A 84 7.83 -7.14 17.96
N GLY A 85 7.40 -5.88 17.86
CA GLY A 85 8.19 -4.70 18.24
C GLY A 85 9.05 -4.10 17.12
N ILE A 86 9.47 -4.88 16.12
CA ILE A 86 10.33 -4.41 15.03
C ILE A 86 9.48 -4.20 13.77
N ILE A 87 9.12 -2.94 13.47
CA ILE A 87 8.25 -2.60 12.33
C ILE A 87 8.98 -2.88 11.01
N ALA A 88 8.83 -4.10 10.51
CA ALA A 88 9.41 -4.56 9.26
C ALA A 88 8.48 -5.56 8.56
N CYS A 89 8.69 -5.73 7.26
CA CYS A 89 8.00 -6.74 6.49
C CYS A 89 8.45 -8.13 6.95
N LYS A 90 7.51 -8.97 7.40
CA LYS A 90 7.79 -10.36 7.81
C LYS A 90 8.42 -11.24 6.71
N CYS A 91 8.22 -10.89 5.43
CA CYS A 91 8.78 -11.64 4.31
C CYS A 91 10.20 -11.20 3.93
N CYS A 92 10.44 -9.89 3.73
CA CYS A 92 11.69 -9.40 3.15
C CYS A 92 12.45 -8.38 4.01
N GLY A 93 12.03 -8.11 5.23
CA GLY A 93 12.71 -7.20 6.17
C GLY A 93 12.58 -5.70 5.84
N PHE A 94 11.94 -5.32 4.74
CA PHE A 94 11.70 -3.90 4.40
C PHE A 94 11.01 -3.15 5.55
N ASN A 95 11.54 -2.00 5.98
CA ASN A 95 11.19 -1.37 7.26
C ASN A 95 10.69 0.09 7.17
N ASP A 96 10.53 0.66 5.97
CA ASP A 96 9.89 1.98 5.85
C ASP A 96 8.37 1.85 6.09
N ILE A 97 7.92 2.39 7.23
CA ILE A 97 6.51 2.34 7.65
C ILE A 97 5.56 2.94 6.61
N LEU A 98 6.01 3.88 5.78
CA LEU A 98 5.18 4.45 4.71
C LEU A 98 4.90 3.45 3.59
N ALA A 99 5.70 2.40 3.42
CA ALA A 99 5.41 1.30 2.50
C ALA A 99 5.12 -0.03 3.20
N LEU A 100 4.73 0.02 4.48
CA LEU A 100 4.18 -1.11 5.24
C LEU A 100 2.66 -1.00 5.44
N GLY A 101 2.02 -2.17 5.56
CA GLY A 101 0.61 -2.32 5.88
C GLY A 101 0.29 -3.68 6.49
N LEU A 102 -0.94 -3.83 6.97
CA LEU A 102 -1.45 -5.12 7.46
C LEU A 102 -1.85 -6.02 6.29
N ASP A 103 -1.38 -7.26 6.34
CA ASP A 103 -1.88 -8.38 5.55
C ASP A 103 -2.72 -9.30 6.43
N HIS A 104 -3.74 -9.92 5.82
CA HIS A 104 -4.56 -10.94 6.48
C HIS A 104 -3.93 -12.30 6.21
N ILE A 105 -3.53 -13.02 7.25
CA ILE A 105 -2.83 -14.31 7.10
C ILE A 105 -3.68 -15.29 6.28
N SER A 106 -4.96 -15.43 6.65
CA SER A 106 -5.93 -16.32 5.97
C SER A 106 -6.70 -15.64 4.82
N GLY A 107 -6.27 -14.45 4.40
CA GLY A 107 -6.92 -13.65 3.36
C GLY A 107 -8.13 -12.84 3.87
N LYS A 108 -8.41 -11.71 3.22
CA LYS A 108 -9.37 -10.71 3.72
C LYS A 108 -10.81 -11.23 3.91
N LYS A 109 -11.25 -12.22 3.12
CA LYS A 109 -12.65 -12.69 3.10
C LYS A 109 -13.08 -13.39 4.40
N THR A 110 -12.14 -13.89 5.19
CA THR A 110 -12.42 -14.65 6.43
C THR A 110 -12.64 -13.77 7.65
N HIS A 111 -12.31 -12.47 7.58
CA HIS A 111 -12.30 -11.57 8.74
C HIS A 111 -13.54 -10.67 8.86
N GLY A 112 -14.66 -11.03 8.21
CA GLY A 112 -16.01 -10.48 8.47
C GLY A 112 -16.25 -8.99 8.17
N HIS A 113 -15.23 -8.21 7.83
CA HIS A 113 -15.35 -6.77 7.59
C HIS A 113 -15.48 -6.44 6.09
N SER A 114 -16.13 -5.30 5.80
CA SER A 114 -16.37 -4.84 4.44
C SER A 114 -15.07 -4.69 3.62
N LYS A 115 -15.13 -5.06 2.33
CA LYS A 115 -14.05 -4.82 1.37
C LYS A 115 -13.64 -3.34 1.30
N ARG A 116 -14.58 -2.42 1.59
CA ARG A 116 -14.39 -0.96 1.55
C ARG A 116 -13.89 -0.37 2.88
N MET A 117 -13.64 -1.18 3.90
CA MET A 117 -13.09 -0.68 5.17
C MET A 117 -11.72 -0.04 4.97
N THR A 118 -11.55 1.18 5.51
CA THR A 118 -10.28 1.90 5.50
C THR A 118 -9.32 1.29 6.52
N SER A 119 -8.01 1.48 6.30
CA SER A 119 -6.98 1.02 7.24
C SER A 119 -7.16 1.64 8.63
N SER A 120 -7.51 2.93 8.73
CA SER A 120 -7.74 3.60 10.03
C SER A 120 -8.88 2.98 10.83
N ARG A 121 -9.97 2.59 10.16
CA ARG A 121 -11.10 1.92 10.79
C ARG A 121 -10.73 0.50 11.20
N LEU A 122 -10.02 -0.24 10.35
CA LEU A 122 -9.51 -1.57 10.70
C LEU A 122 -8.61 -1.50 11.94
N TYR A 123 -7.64 -0.58 11.97
CA TYR A 123 -6.72 -0.41 13.10
C TYR A 123 -7.46 -0.05 14.39
N SER A 124 -8.43 0.87 14.31
CA SER A 124 -9.29 1.22 15.44
C SER A 124 -10.06 0.02 15.97
N ASN A 125 -10.63 -0.80 15.09
CA ASN A 125 -11.37 -2.01 15.47
C ASN A 125 -10.46 -3.04 16.14
N LEU A 126 -9.30 -3.33 15.55
CA LEU A 126 -8.34 -4.27 16.13
C LEU A 126 -7.88 -3.85 17.52
N ILE A 127 -7.64 -2.55 17.75
CA ILE A 127 -7.29 -2.07 19.09
C ILE A 127 -8.44 -2.28 20.08
N LYS A 128 -9.70 -2.03 19.67
CA LYS A 128 -10.88 -2.29 20.52
C LYS A 128 -11.05 -3.76 20.85
N GLU A 129 -10.74 -4.64 19.89
CA GLU A 129 -10.78 -6.09 20.01
C GLU A 129 -9.54 -6.68 20.72
N LYS A 130 -8.68 -5.82 21.31
CA LYS A 130 -7.44 -6.22 22.00
C LYS A 130 -6.42 -6.94 21.12
N LEU A 131 -6.35 -6.55 19.85
CA LEU A 131 -5.35 -6.97 18.86
C LEU A 131 -5.33 -8.51 18.67
N PRO A 132 -6.41 -9.09 18.13
CA PRO A 132 -6.52 -10.54 17.95
C PRO A 132 -5.51 -11.07 16.92
N PRO A 133 -5.12 -12.35 16.97
CA PRO A 133 -4.24 -12.94 15.96
C PRO A 133 -4.88 -12.97 14.56
N GLY A 134 -4.09 -13.33 13.55
CA GLY A 134 -4.55 -13.50 12.15
C GLY A 134 -4.08 -12.42 11.18
N TYR A 135 -3.20 -11.54 11.63
CA TYR A 135 -2.62 -10.46 10.84
C TYR A 135 -1.10 -10.52 10.86
N GLN A 136 -0.46 -9.99 9.82
CA GLN A 136 1.00 -9.83 9.73
C GLN A 136 1.37 -8.52 9.04
N VAL A 137 2.57 -8.00 9.30
CA VAL A 137 3.07 -6.79 8.66
C VAL A 137 3.83 -7.12 7.39
N PHE A 138 3.34 -6.64 6.24
CA PHE A 138 3.98 -6.79 4.93
C PHE A 138 4.23 -5.44 4.27
N CYS A 139 5.28 -5.37 3.43
CA CYS A 139 5.45 -4.27 2.48
C CYS A 139 4.49 -4.41 1.29
N TYR A 140 4.26 -3.32 0.55
CA TYR A 140 3.33 -3.34 -0.59
C TYR A 140 3.76 -4.30 -1.70
N ASN A 141 5.06 -4.53 -1.90
CA ASN A 141 5.56 -5.55 -2.82
C ASN A 141 5.13 -6.97 -2.40
N CYS A 142 5.43 -7.36 -1.15
CA CYS A 142 5.14 -8.71 -0.66
C CYS A 142 3.63 -8.97 -0.50
N ASN A 143 2.87 -7.98 -0.01
CA ASN A 143 1.42 -8.06 0.06
C ASN A 143 0.79 -8.20 -1.33
N GLY A 144 1.26 -7.39 -2.28
CA GLY A 144 0.84 -7.48 -3.68
C GLY A 144 1.13 -8.83 -4.32
N ALA A 145 2.31 -9.39 -4.04
CA ALA A 145 2.70 -10.70 -4.55
C ALA A 145 1.88 -11.84 -3.96
N LYS A 146 1.66 -11.87 -2.63
CA LYS A 146 0.78 -12.86 -1.98
C LYS A 146 -0.65 -12.82 -2.54
N GLY A 147 -1.14 -11.64 -2.92
CA GLY A 147 -2.46 -11.50 -3.54
C GLY A 147 -2.55 -12.01 -4.98
N ARG A 148 -1.43 -12.18 -5.68
CA ARG A 148 -1.36 -12.59 -7.10
C ARG A 148 -0.85 -14.00 -7.30
N ASN A 149 -0.01 -14.48 -6.39
CA ASN A 149 0.67 -15.77 -6.47
C ASN A 149 0.45 -16.53 -5.15
N PRO A 150 0.56 -17.87 -5.15
CA PRO A 150 0.49 -18.66 -3.93
C PRO A 150 1.52 -18.25 -2.86
N LYS A 151 2.70 -17.78 -3.28
CA LYS A 151 3.80 -17.34 -2.42
C LYS A 151 4.42 -16.04 -2.94
N CYS A 152 5.12 -15.31 -2.07
CA CYS A 152 5.92 -14.17 -2.48
C CYS A 152 7.13 -14.66 -3.32
N PRO A 153 7.58 -13.94 -4.36
CA PRO A 153 8.82 -14.25 -5.08
C PRO A 153 10.06 -14.36 -4.19
N HIS A 154 10.12 -13.69 -3.02
CA HIS A 154 11.22 -13.87 -2.07
C HIS A 154 11.19 -15.25 -1.36
N GLU A 155 10.08 -15.97 -1.46
CA GLU A 155 9.86 -17.30 -0.87
C GLU A 155 9.83 -18.41 -1.95
N MET A 156 10.09 -18.03 -3.20
CA MET A 156 10.17 -18.90 -4.36
C MET A 156 11.59 -18.76 -4.89
N ASN A 157 12.47 -19.73 -4.61
CA ASN A 157 13.86 -19.71 -5.08
C ASN A 157 13.97 -19.40 -6.58
#